data_AF-D2Y9R3-F1
#
_entry.id   AF-D2Y9R3-F1
#
_cell.length_a   1.000
_cell.length_b   1.000
_cell.length_c   1.000
_cell.angle_alpha   90.00
_cell.angle_beta   90.00
_cell.angle_gamma   90.00
#
_symmetry.space_group_name_H-M   'P 1'
#
loop_
_entity.id
_entity.type
_entity.pdbx_description
1 polymer ?
#
loop_
_entity_poly.entity_id
_entity_poly.type
_entity_poly.pdbx_seq_one_letter_code
_entity_poly.pdbx_strand_id
1 'polypeptide(L)'
;MFRMALAAVCALFFSITAMTPSAQASEITVSGSTSVTRIMDVLAEEYNKTHPETYVAVQGVGSTAGIALLKKGVADIAMTSRYLTESESQDNLNSFMLAFDGLAVVVNQANPLTNLSREQLYGIYKGQITNWKQVGGKDQKIAVVTREASSGTRYSFESLMGLTKTLNNREVSDVASTALVVNSNSMMKTLVNHNTQAIGFISIGSVDKSVKAIQFEKTDPTSDNIAKHSYQLSRPFLILHYTDKADEQTQQFIAFLQSDRAKKLIVEYGYIMPSDVE
;
A
#
# COMPACT_ATOMS: atom_id res chain seq x y z
N MET A 1 -57.72 35.55 61.66
CA MET A 1 -57.99 36.00 60.28
C MET A 1 -56.67 36.46 59.67
N PHE A 2 -56.28 35.87 58.52
CA PHE A 2 -55.19 36.28 57.61
C PHE A 2 -53.74 36.24 58.16
N ARG A 3 -52.67 35.90 57.43
CA ARG A 3 -52.31 35.12 56.22
C ARG A 3 -50.83 35.48 55.94
N MET A 4 -50.11 34.62 55.20
CA MET A 4 -48.80 34.85 54.52
C MET A 4 -47.55 34.68 55.40
N ALA A 5 -46.73 33.62 55.30
CA ALA A 5 -46.12 32.91 54.16
C ALA A 5 -45.00 33.70 53.45
N LEU A 6 -43.78 33.46 53.94
CA LEU A 6 -42.49 33.25 53.28
C LEU A 6 -42.37 33.59 51.78
N ALA A 7 -41.44 34.48 51.42
CA ALA A 7 -40.79 34.51 50.11
C ALA A 7 -39.39 35.12 50.21
N ALA A 8 -38.37 34.25 50.37
CA ALA A 8 -36.98 34.57 50.11
C ALA A 8 -36.73 34.41 48.60
N VAL A 9 -36.46 35.51 47.91
CA VAL A 9 -36.11 35.51 46.48
C VAL A 9 -34.59 35.33 46.37
N CYS A 10 -34.14 34.08 46.21
CA CYS A 10 -32.80 33.77 45.74
C CYS A 10 -32.72 34.06 44.25
N ALA A 11 -31.87 35.02 43.87
CA ALA A 11 -31.51 35.28 42.48
C ALA A 11 -30.70 34.09 41.92
N LEU A 12 -31.36 33.23 41.15
CA LEU A 12 -30.73 32.20 40.32
C LEU A 12 -30.08 32.87 39.11
N PHE A 13 -28.76 33.08 39.17
CA PHE A 13 -27.95 33.31 37.99
C PHE A 13 -27.90 32.01 37.18
N PHE A 14 -28.74 31.93 36.16
CA PHE A 14 -28.70 30.86 35.15
C PHE A 14 -27.45 31.09 34.29
N SER A 15 -26.33 30.47 34.66
CA SER A 15 -25.13 30.44 33.81
C SER A 15 -25.46 29.55 32.61
N ILE A 16 -25.75 30.18 31.47
CA ILE A 16 -25.76 29.52 30.17
C ILE A 16 -24.30 29.17 29.85
N THR A 17 -23.86 27.99 30.26
CA THR A 17 -22.68 27.38 29.65
C THR A 17 -23.04 27.10 28.20
N ALA A 18 -22.59 27.97 27.30
CA ALA A 18 -22.59 27.68 25.88
C ALA A 18 -21.80 26.39 25.67
N MET A 19 -22.50 25.29 25.39
CA MET A 19 -21.87 24.10 24.81
C MET A 19 -21.40 24.53 23.43
N THR A 20 -20.14 24.96 23.32
CA THR A 20 -19.49 25.06 22.03
C THR A 20 -19.57 23.67 21.39
N PRO A 21 -20.21 23.51 20.22
CA PRO A 21 -20.15 22.24 19.53
C PRO A 21 -18.68 21.92 19.32
N SER A 22 -18.23 20.79 19.85
CA SER A 22 -16.93 20.22 19.49
C SER A 22 -16.97 20.06 17.98
N ALA A 23 -16.22 20.90 17.25
CA ALA A 23 -16.05 20.73 15.82
C ALA A 23 -15.37 19.37 15.63
N GLN A 24 -16.16 18.35 15.32
CA GLN A 24 -15.64 17.05 14.98
C GLN A 24 -15.00 17.19 13.61
N ALA A 25 -13.71 16.85 13.50
CA ALA A 25 -13.00 16.89 12.23
C ALA A 25 -13.74 16.02 11.20
N SER A 26 -13.88 16.52 9.98
CA SER A 26 -14.41 15.74 8.86
C SER A 26 -13.46 14.59 8.56
N GLU A 27 -13.97 13.37 8.40
CA GLU A 27 -13.14 12.20 8.14
C GLU A 27 -13.03 11.96 6.63
N ILE A 28 -11.79 11.94 6.11
CA ILE A 28 -11.51 11.51 4.73
C ILE A 28 -11.02 10.06 4.80
N THR A 29 -11.73 9.17 4.14
CA THR A 29 -11.43 7.73 4.13
C THR A 29 -10.60 7.35 2.91
N VAL A 30 -9.39 6.83 3.14
CA VAL A 30 -8.45 6.39 2.10
C VAL A 30 -8.24 4.90 2.22
N SER A 31 -8.51 4.12 1.17
CA SER A 31 -8.46 2.65 1.23
C SER A 31 -7.73 2.00 0.07
N GLY A 32 -6.94 0.96 0.33
CA GLY A 32 -6.41 0.10 -0.74
C GLY A 32 -5.06 -0.54 -0.44
N SER A 33 -4.10 -0.37 -1.36
CA SER A 33 -2.83 -1.08 -1.35
C SER A 33 -2.06 -0.94 -0.04
N THR A 34 -1.73 -2.07 0.58
CA THR A 34 -0.83 -2.14 1.74
C THR A 34 0.60 -1.70 1.45
N SER A 35 0.98 -1.55 0.17
CA SER A 35 2.29 -0.98 -0.19
C SER A 35 2.26 0.55 -0.20
N VAL A 36 1.12 1.13 -0.58
CA VAL A 36 0.92 2.60 -0.61
C VAL A 36 0.64 3.12 0.80
N THR A 37 0.01 2.32 1.67
CA THR A 37 -0.31 2.68 3.07
C THR A 37 0.86 3.33 3.80
N ARG A 38 2.08 2.79 3.70
CA ARG A 38 3.24 3.33 4.44
C ARG A 38 3.52 4.80 4.11
N ILE A 39 3.54 5.16 2.83
CA ILE A 39 3.77 6.55 2.43
C ILE A 39 2.50 7.39 2.62
N MET A 40 1.32 6.80 2.43
CA MET A 40 0.06 7.50 2.65
C MET A 40 -0.14 7.89 4.13
N ASP A 41 0.26 7.04 5.09
CA ASP A 41 0.21 7.35 6.52
C ASP A 41 1.09 8.58 6.85
N VAL A 42 2.28 8.66 6.26
CA VAL A 42 3.19 9.81 6.43
C VAL A 42 2.57 11.09 5.86
N LEU A 43 1.98 11.00 4.65
CA LEU A 43 1.34 12.13 3.99
C LEU A 43 0.08 12.57 4.76
N ALA A 44 -0.72 11.63 5.22
CA ALA A 44 -1.90 11.88 6.05
C ALA A 44 -1.53 12.53 7.38
N GLU A 45 -0.50 12.02 8.07
CA GLU A 45 -0.01 12.61 9.32
C GLU A 45 0.47 14.05 9.10
N GLU A 46 1.22 14.30 8.02
CA GLU A 46 1.69 15.64 7.68
C GLU A 46 0.53 16.60 7.37
N TYR A 47 -0.47 16.14 6.62
CA TYR A 47 -1.66 16.94 6.30
C TYR A 47 -2.45 17.29 7.57
N ASN A 48 -2.71 16.30 8.42
CA ASN A 48 -3.49 16.43 9.65
C ASN A 48 -2.86 17.43 10.65
N LYS A 49 -1.53 17.67 10.61
CA LYS A 49 -0.86 18.68 11.47
C LYS A 49 -1.32 20.11 11.18
N THR A 50 -1.75 20.38 9.95
CA THR A 50 -2.06 21.74 9.48
C THR A 50 -3.54 21.96 9.15
N HIS A 51 -4.35 20.90 9.21
CA HIS A 51 -5.78 20.89 8.88
C HIS A 51 -6.59 20.26 10.02
N PRO A 52 -6.66 20.88 11.22
CA PRO A 52 -7.32 20.31 12.39
C PRO A 52 -8.82 20.04 12.21
N GLU A 53 -9.43 20.65 11.21
CA GLU A 53 -10.82 20.43 10.79
C GLU A 53 -11.03 19.14 9.99
N THR A 54 -9.95 18.44 9.62
CA THR A 54 -9.97 17.23 8.81
C THR A 54 -9.12 16.13 9.42
N TYR A 55 -9.56 14.87 9.32
CA TYR A 55 -8.78 13.69 9.69
C TYR A 55 -8.74 12.69 8.54
N VAL A 56 -7.55 12.42 8.02
CA VAL A 56 -7.36 11.40 6.98
C VAL A 56 -7.16 10.02 7.60
N ALA A 57 -8.12 9.12 7.39
CA ALA A 57 -8.12 7.75 7.87
C ALA A 57 -7.66 6.78 6.76
N VAL A 58 -6.48 6.17 6.93
CA VAL A 58 -5.86 5.30 5.93
C VAL A 58 -6.06 3.81 6.26
N GLN A 59 -6.48 3.01 5.28
CA GLN A 59 -6.73 1.59 5.43
C GLN A 59 -6.05 0.73 4.35
N GLY A 60 -5.18 -0.18 4.78
CA GLY A 60 -4.50 -1.14 3.89
C GLY A 60 -5.28 -2.46 3.73
N VAL A 61 -6.20 -2.53 2.76
CA VAL A 61 -7.05 -3.71 2.49
C VAL A 61 -6.69 -4.49 1.21
N GLY A 62 -5.71 -4.00 0.45
CA GLY A 62 -5.35 -4.49 -0.89
C GLY A 62 -5.96 -3.64 -2.01
N SER A 63 -5.27 -3.54 -3.15
CA SER A 63 -5.63 -2.65 -4.26
C SER A 63 -7.03 -2.93 -4.82
N THR A 64 -7.32 -4.19 -5.13
CA THR A 64 -8.63 -4.59 -5.69
C THR A 64 -9.77 -4.31 -4.71
N ALA A 65 -9.54 -4.53 -3.41
CA ALA A 65 -10.53 -4.25 -2.38
C ALA A 65 -10.75 -2.75 -2.19
N GLY A 66 -9.69 -1.93 -2.18
CA GLY A 66 -9.78 -0.47 -2.08
C GLY A 66 -10.55 0.15 -3.25
N ILE A 67 -10.25 -0.27 -4.49
CA ILE A 67 -11.01 0.15 -5.68
C ILE A 67 -12.50 -0.20 -5.53
N ALA A 68 -12.80 -1.41 -5.05
CA ALA A 68 -14.19 -1.83 -4.83
C ALA A 68 -14.90 -1.00 -3.75
N LEU A 69 -14.20 -0.56 -2.70
CA LEU A 69 -14.76 0.30 -1.65
C LEU A 69 -15.03 1.72 -2.18
N LEU A 70 -14.12 2.29 -2.97
CA LEU A 70 -14.33 3.57 -3.65
C LEU A 70 -15.54 3.52 -4.58
N LYS A 71 -15.64 2.48 -5.43
CA LYS A 71 -16.79 2.29 -6.34
C LYS A 71 -18.14 2.21 -5.62
N LYS A 72 -18.14 1.67 -4.39
CA LYS A 72 -19.33 1.56 -3.53
C LYS A 72 -19.62 2.84 -2.72
N GLY A 73 -18.78 3.86 -2.81
CA GLY A 73 -18.89 5.08 -1.99
C GLY A 73 -18.61 4.86 -0.50
N VAL A 74 -17.84 3.82 -0.17
CA VAL A 74 -17.41 3.53 1.21
C VAL A 74 -16.06 4.18 1.53
N ALA A 75 -15.23 4.40 0.51
CA ALA A 75 -13.99 5.15 0.61
C ALA A 75 -14.07 6.39 -0.30
N ASP A 76 -13.49 7.51 0.14
CA ASP A 76 -13.42 8.75 -0.64
C ASP A 76 -12.29 8.70 -1.67
N ILE A 77 -11.19 8.04 -1.30
CA ILE A 77 -10.01 7.85 -2.13
C ILE A 77 -9.59 6.38 -2.11
N ALA A 78 -9.26 5.82 -3.28
CA ALA A 78 -8.59 4.54 -3.36
C ALA A 78 -7.11 4.68 -3.72
N MET A 79 -6.29 3.79 -3.17
CA MET A 79 -4.86 3.68 -3.49
C MET A 79 -4.53 2.31 -4.07
N THR A 80 -3.83 2.28 -5.21
CA THR A 80 -3.43 1.03 -5.88
C THR A 80 -1.93 1.01 -6.13
N SER A 81 -1.33 -0.18 -6.06
CA SER A 81 0.09 -0.40 -6.40
C SER A 81 0.24 -1.14 -7.72
N ARG A 82 -0.64 -0.85 -8.67
CA ARG A 82 -0.69 -1.37 -10.03
C ARG A 82 -1.60 -0.49 -10.87
N TYR A 83 -1.46 -0.57 -12.19
CA TYR A 83 -2.46 -0.05 -13.10
C TYR A 83 -3.83 -0.74 -12.89
N LEU A 84 -4.89 -0.03 -13.25
CA LEU A 84 -6.26 -0.55 -13.20
C LEU A 84 -6.42 -1.62 -14.28
N THR A 85 -7.22 -2.64 -13.98
CA THR A 85 -7.71 -3.54 -15.03
C THR A 85 -8.77 -2.83 -15.87
N GLU A 86 -9.03 -3.33 -17.08
CA GLU A 86 -10.10 -2.78 -17.93
C GLU A 86 -11.47 -2.74 -17.23
N SER A 87 -11.79 -3.79 -16.44
CA SER A 87 -13.01 -3.87 -15.63
C SER A 87 -13.05 -2.90 -14.44
N GLU A 88 -11.89 -2.38 -14.03
CA GLU A 88 -11.78 -1.42 -12.94
C GLU A 88 -11.89 0.03 -13.42
N SER A 89 -11.47 0.31 -14.64
CA SER A 89 -11.59 1.64 -15.27
C SER A 89 -13.06 2.06 -15.48
N GLN A 90 -13.33 3.34 -15.31
CA GLN A 90 -14.64 3.99 -15.57
C GLN A 90 -14.41 5.44 -16.02
N ASP A 91 -15.26 5.97 -16.88
CA ASP A 91 -15.08 7.30 -17.49
C ASP A 91 -14.97 8.45 -16.47
N ASN A 92 -15.64 8.35 -15.32
CA ASN A 92 -15.61 9.36 -14.26
C ASN A 92 -14.61 9.05 -13.14
N LEU A 93 -13.90 7.92 -13.21
CA LEU A 93 -12.88 7.56 -12.23
C LEU A 93 -11.55 8.21 -12.62
N ASN A 94 -11.13 9.19 -11.83
CA ASN A 94 -9.88 9.91 -12.06
C ASN A 94 -8.72 9.18 -11.37
N SER A 95 -7.55 9.24 -11.99
CA SER A 95 -6.33 8.65 -11.45
C SER A 95 -5.12 9.53 -11.69
N PHE A 96 -4.25 9.65 -10.70
CA PHE A 96 -2.89 10.17 -10.90
C PHE A 96 -1.86 9.27 -10.22
N MET A 97 -0.63 9.35 -10.71
CA MET A 97 0.48 8.60 -10.15
C MET A 97 1.09 9.38 -8.99
N LEU A 98 1.12 8.75 -7.81
CA LEU A 98 1.75 9.31 -6.61
C LEU A 98 3.26 9.11 -6.66
N ALA A 99 3.68 7.88 -6.99
CA ALA A 99 5.08 7.46 -6.98
C ALA A 99 5.28 6.19 -7.82
N PHE A 100 6.54 5.85 -8.05
CA PHE A 100 6.98 4.51 -8.44
C PHE A 100 7.58 3.78 -7.24
N ASP A 101 7.36 2.46 -7.22
CA ASP A 101 7.87 1.55 -6.21
C ASP A 101 8.52 0.34 -6.88
N GLY A 102 9.56 -0.19 -6.26
CA GLY A 102 10.15 -1.45 -6.66
C GLY A 102 9.65 -2.61 -5.81
N LEU A 103 9.64 -3.78 -6.44
CA LEU A 103 9.38 -5.07 -5.84
C LEU A 103 10.71 -5.71 -5.47
N ALA A 104 11.10 -5.62 -4.20
CA ALA A 104 12.26 -6.33 -3.69
C ALA A 104 11.94 -7.81 -3.50
N VAL A 105 12.76 -8.68 -4.07
CA VAL A 105 12.77 -10.10 -3.71
C VAL A 105 13.50 -10.24 -2.39
N VAL A 106 12.84 -10.83 -1.40
CA VAL A 106 13.36 -10.94 -0.04
C VAL A 106 13.50 -12.39 0.39
N VAL A 107 14.61 -12.67 1.07
CA VAL A 107 14.90 -13.94 1.72
C VAL A 107 15.28 -13.69 3.18
N ASN A 108 15.34 -14.77 3.96
CA ASN A 108 15.85 -14.69 5.32
C ASN A 108 17.31 -14.21 5.34
N GLN A 109 17.71 -13.47 6.39
CA GLN A 109 19.09 -12.99 6.56
C GLN A 109 20.14 -14.11 6.51
N ALA A 110 19.82 -15.30 7.01
CA ALA A 110 20.72 -16.45 7.04
C ALA A 110 20.84 -17.23 5.71
N ASN A 111 20.00 -16.91 4.72
CA ASN A 111 20.09 -17.49 3.38
C ASN A 111 21.31 -16.89 2.66
N PRO A 112 22.26 -17.67 2.12
CA PRO A 112 23.49 -17.12 1.52
C PRO A 112 23.28 -16.46 0.16
N LEU A 113 22.15 -16.67 -0.51
CA LEU A 113 21.92 -16.15 -1.86
C LEU A 113 21.95 -14.63 -1.90
N THR A 114 22.55 -14.08 -2.95
CA THR A 114 22.67 -12.64 -3.18
C THR A 114 21.94 -12.19 -4.44
N ASN A 115 21.63 -13.11 -5.36
CA ASN A 115 21.03 -12.80 -6.66
C ASN A 115 20.17 -13.96 -7.17
N LEU A 116 19.14 -13.64 -7.95
CA LEU A 116 18.42 -14.57 -8.82
C LEU A 116 18.23 -13.96 -10.22
N SER A 117 18.33 -14.80 -11.26
CA SER A 117 17.82 -14.43 -12.59
C SER A 117 16.29 -14.53 -12.64
N ARG A 118 15.70 -13.97 -13.68
CA ARG A 118 14.29 -14.05 -14.01
C ARG A 118 13.84 -15.49 -14.18
N GLU A 119 14.59 -16.32 -14.89
CA GLU A 119 14.25 -17.73 -15.11
C GLU A 119 14.26 -18.50 -13.79
N GLN A 120 15.23 -18.21 -12.91
CA GLN A 120 15.32 -18.85 -11.60
C GLN A 120 14.16 -18.43 -10.71
N LEU A 121 13.88 -17.13 -10.62
CA LEU A 121 12.78 -16.62 -9.80
C LEU A 121 11.43 -17.12 -10.32
N TYR A 122 11.22 -17.12 -11.63
CA TYR A 122 10.06 -17.71 -12.29
C TYR A 122 9.93 -19.20 -11.94
N GLY A 123 11.00 -19.98 -12.12
CA GLY A 123 11.02 -21.41 -11.82
C GLY A 123 10.72 -21.74 -10.36
N ILE A 124 11.19 -20.90 -9.43
CA ILE A 124 10.86 -21.00 -7.99
C ILE A 124 9.37 -20.79 -7.78
N TYR A 125 8.81 -19.68 -8.27
CA TYR A 125 7.39 -19.37 -8.08
C TYR A 125 6.44 -20.31 -8.84
N LYS A 126 6.90 -20.94 -9.93
CA LYS A 126 6.21 -22.02 -10.65
C LYS A 126 6.30 -23.38 -9.96
N GLY A 127 7.15 -23.54 -8.94
CA GLY A 127 7.39 -24.82 -8.25
C GLY A 127 8.25 -25.80 -9.05
N GLN A 128 8.93 -25.34 -10.10
CA GLN A 128 9.87 -26.13 -10.90
C GLN A 128 11.24 -26.22 -10.19
N ILE A 129 11.62 -25.15 -9.51
CA ILE A 129 12.79 -25.09 -8.62
C ILE A 129 12.27 -25.14 -7.19
N THR A 130 12.64 -26.19 -6.45
CA THR A 130 12.07 -26.48 -5.12
C THR A 130 13.13 -26.57 -4.03
N ASN A 131 14.41 -26.51 -4.39
CA ASN A 131 15.53 -26.56 -3.46
C ASN A 131 16.58 -25.50 -3.79
N TRP A 132 17.07 -24.80 -2.76
CA TRP A 132 18.05 -23.72 -2.89
C TRP A 132 19.35 -24.14 -3.59
N LYS A 133 19.77 -25.42 -3.50
CA LYS A 133 20.98 -25.91 -4.19
C LYS A 133 20.89 -25.80 -5.72
N GLN A 134 19.69 -25.82 -6.29
CA GLN A 134 19.47 -25.69 -7.73
C GLN A 134 19.81 -24.30 -8.27
N VAL A 135 19.96 -23.30 -7.37
CA VAL A 135 20.29 -21.91 -7.69
C VAL A 135 21.54 -21.44 -6.95
N GLY A 136 22.37 -22.36 -6.46
CA GLY A 136 23.64 -22.04 -5.79
C GLY A 136 23.54 -21.78 -4.28
N GLY A 137 22.41 -22.10 -3.64
CA GLY A 137 22.23 -22.04 -2.20
C GLY A 137 22.53 -23.35 -1.47
N LYS A 138 22.09 -23.45 -0.20
CA LYS A 138 22.22 -24.66 0.63
C LYS A 138 21.30 -25.77 0.14
N ASP A 139 21.60 -27.04 0.47
CA ASP A 139 20.66 -28.14 0.24
C ASP A 139 19.48 -28.05 1.21
N GLN A 140 18.48 -27.28 0.83
CA GLN A 140 17.33 -26.93 1.67
C GLN A 140 16.14 -26.62 0.79
N LYS A 141 14.95 -27.12 1.17
CA LYS A 141 13.70 -26.82 0.46
C LYS A 141 13.40 -25.33 0.47
N ILE A 142 12.74 -24.86 -0.59
CA ILE A 142 12.28 -23.48 -0.73
C ILE A 142 10.84 -23.38 -0.23
N ALA A 143 10.58 -22.46 0.70
CA ALA A 143 9.23 -22.08 1.10
C ALA A 143 8.82 -20.83 0.32
N VAL A 144 8.09 -21.00 -0.78
CA VAL A 144 7.59 -19.87 -1.57
C VAL A 144 6.47 -19.19 -0.81
N VAL A 145 6.54 -17.87 -0.68
CA VAL A 145 5.50 -17.04 -0.07
C VAL A 145 4.99 -16.04 -1.11
N THR A 146 3.67 -15.95 -1.22
CA THR A 146 2.95 -15.04 -2.12
C THR A 146 1.90 -14.25 -1.33
N ARG A 147 1.19 -13.36 -2.02
CA ARG A 147 0.18 -12.49 -1.44
C ARG A 147 -1.25 -12.95 -1.73
N GLU A 148 -2.17 -12.47 -0.93
CA GLU A 148 -3.61 -12.63 -1.11
C GLU A 148 -4.08 -12.09 -2.48
N ALA A 149 -5.22 -12.58 -2.98
CA ALA A 149 -5.69 -12.24 -4.34
C ALA A 149 -6.05 -10.74 -4.53
N SER A 150 -6.37 -10.01 -3.46
CA SER A 150 -6.63 -8.56 -3.52
C SER A 150 -5.36 -7.71 -3.60
N SER A 151 -4.18 -8.33 -3.52
CA SER A 151 -2.90 -7.65 -3.46
C SER A 151 -2.48 -7.10 -4.83
N GLY A 152 -2.39 -5.77 -4.95
CA GLY A 152 -1.72 -5.15 -6.09
C GLY A 152 -0.24 -5.54 -6.15
N THR A 153 0.39 -5.85 -5.01
CA THR A 153 1.77 -6.31 -4.96
C THR A 153 1.96 -7.63 -5.71
N ARG A 154 1.08 -8.61 -5.45
CA ARG A 154 1.09 -9.88 -6.19
C ARG A 154 0.73 -9.68 -7.64
N TYR A 155 -0.30 -8.91 -7.95
CA TYR A 155 -0.69 -8.70 -9.34
C TYR A 155 0.48 -8.15 -10.17
N SER A 156 1.16 -7.10 -9.70
CA SER A 156 2.34 -6.58 -10.40
C SER A 156 3.47 -7.59 -10.47
N PHE A 157 3.77 -8.31 -9.38
CA PHE A 157 4.82 -9.33 -9.40
C PHE A 157 4.53 -10.43 -10.41
N GLU A 158 3.30 -10.96 -10.42
CA GLU A 158 2.89 -12.03 -11.33
C GLU A 158 2.89 -11.56 -12.78
N SER A 159 2.34 -10.37 -13.07
CA SER A 159 2.35 -9.79 -14.40
C SER A 159 3.78 -9.56 -14.92
N LEU A 160 4.65 -8.93 -14.12
CA LEU A 160 6.04 -8.65 -14.49
C LEU A 160 6.89 -9.91 -14.65
N MET A 161 6.54 -11.00 -13.96
CA MET A 161 7.24 -12.28 -14.04
C MET A 161 6.63 -13.26 -15.05
N GLY A 162 5.49 -12.93 -15.66
CA GLY A 162 4.75 -13.87 -16.51
C GLY A 162 4.17 -15.07 -15.75
N LEU A 163 3.83 -14.89 -14.47
CA LEU A 163 3.23 -15.91 -13.59
C LEU A 163 1.69 -15.85 -13.61
N THR A 164 1.11 -15.51 -14.76
CA THR A 164 -0.33 -15.54 -15.01
C THR A 164 -0.64 -16.49 -16.16
N LYS A 165 -1.86 -17.01 -16.19
CA LYS A 165 -2.39 -17.82 -17.29
C LYS A 165 -3.87 -17.52 -17.51
N THR A 166 -4.35 -17.80 -18.71
CA THR A 166 -5.77 -17.64 -19.03
C THR A 166 -6.52 -18.94 -18.78
N LEU A 167 -7.53 -18.91 -17.91
CA LEU A 167 -8.51 -19.97 -17.73
C LEU A 167 -9.92 -19.39 -17.86
N ASN A 168 -10.75 -19.97 -18.73
CA ASN A 168 -12.14 -19.52 -18.96
C ASN A 168 -12.24 -18.01 -19.26
N ASN A 169 -11.38 -17.50 -20.16
CA ASN A 169 -11.28 -16.09 -20.52
C ASN A 169 -11.00 -15.14 -19.34
N ARG A 170 -10.41 -15.66 -18.26
CA ARG A 170 -9.97 -14.89 -17.11
C ARG A 170 -8.50 -15.12 -16.87
N GLU A 171 -7.77 -14.04 -16.64
CA GLU A 171 -6.42 -14.12 -16.13
C GLU A 171 -6.45 -14.63 -14.69
N VAL A 172 -5.68 -15.67 -14.42
CA VAL A 172 -5.51 -16.25 -13.09
C VAL A 172 -4.03 -16.43 -12.79
N SER A 173 -3.71 -16.46 -11.51
CA SER A 173 -2.36 -16.75 -11.04
C SER A 173 -1.89 -18.14 -11.47
N ASP A 174 -0.63 -18.23 -11.85
CA ASP A 174 0.07 -19.46 -12.21
C ASP A 174 1.21 -19.79 -11.25
N VAL A 175 1.25 -19.12 -10.09
CA VAL A 175 2.10 -19.44 -8.95
C VAL A 175 1.75 -20.83 -8.41
N ALA A 176 2.76 -21.58 -7.96
CA ALA A 176 2.61 -22.91 -7.40
C ALA A 176 1.56 -22.92 -6.26
N SER A 177 0.66 -23.89 -6.29
CA SER A 177 -0.40 -24.06 -5.28
C SER A 177 0.12 -24.35 -3.87
N THR A 178 1.40 -24.72 -3.75
CA THR A 178 2.11 -24.92 -2.48
C THR A 178 2.62 -23.64 -1.85
N ALA A 179 2.52 -22.49 -2.52
CA ALA A 179 2.96 -21.21 -1.98
C ALA A 179 2.14 -20.80 -0.76
N LEU A 180 2.83 -20.35 0.28
CA LEU A 180 2.21 -19.79 1.49
C LEU A 180 1.62 -18.42 1.16
N VAL A 181 0.38 -18.15 1.58
CA VAL A 181 -0.32 -16.90 1.28
C VAL A 181 -0.37 -16.02 2.53
N VAL A 182 0.05 -14.76 2.41
CA VAL A 182 -0.05 -13.75 3.48
C VAL A 182 -0.71 -12.49 2.96
N ASN A 183 -1.38 -11.72 3.83
CA ASN A 183 -2.23 -10.61 3.45
C ASN A 183 -1.60 -9.20 3.57
N SER A 184 -0.30 -9.08 3.89
CA SER A 184 0.38 -7.78 3.94
C SER A 184 1.90 -7.88 3.72
N ASN A 185 2.54 -6.75 3.40
CA ASN A 185 4.01 -6.65 3.39
C ASN A 185 4.60 -6.97 4.78
N SER A 186 3.94 -6.52 5.85
CA SER A 186 4.39 -6.80 7.23
C SER A 186 4.37 -8.30 7.53
N MET A 187 3.31 -9.01 7.14
CA MET A 187 3.23 -10.47 7.36
C MET A 187 4.20 -11.25 6.46
N MET A 188 4.40 -10.80 5.22
CA MET A 188 5.45 -11.33 4.34
C MET A 188 6.83 -11.22 5.01
N LYS A 189 7.17 -10.02 5.48
CA LYS A 189 8.42 -9.72 6.16
C LYS A 189 8.60 -10.58 7.42
N THR A 190 7.58 -10.65 8.27
CA THR A 190 7.61 -11.48 9.50
C THR A 190 7.84 -12.96 9.17
N LEU A 191 7.11 -13.51 8.19
CA LEU A 191 7.27 -14.91 7.80
C LEU A 191 8.68 -15.18 7.27
N VAL A 192 9.20 -14.32 6.37
CA VAL A 192 10.54 -14.45 5.81
C VAL A 192 11.62 -14.32 6.90
N ASN A 193 11.46 -13.40 7.85
CA ASN A 193 12.39 -13.22 8.98
C ASN A 193 12.47 -14.46 9.88
N HIS A 194 11.36 -15.17 10.08
CA HIS A 194 11.32 -16.36 10.95
C HIS A 194 11.48 -17.69 10.22
N ASN A 195 11.62 -17.70 8.90
CA ASN A 195 11.77 -18.92 8.11
C ASN A 195 12.98 -18.84 7.17
N THR A 196 14.05 -19.59 7.49
CA THR A 196 15.28 -19.64 6.70
C THR A 196 15.10 -20.24 5.29
N GLN A 197 13.99 -20.94 5.06
CA GLN A 197 13.63 -21.53 3.77
C GLN A 197 12.89 -20.53 2.86
N ALA A 198 12.38 -19.43 3.43
CA ALA A 198 11.40 -18.60 2.77
C ALA A 198 11.99 -17.65 1.74
N ILE A 199 11.21 -17.45 0.67
CA ILE A 199 11.36 -16.40 -0.33
C ILE A 199 10.03 -15.70 -0.50
N GLY A 200 10.07 -14.37 -0.57
CA GLY A 200 8.92 -13.52 -0.78
C GLY A 200 9.26 -12.32 -1.66
N PHE A 201 8.26 -11.49 -1.89
CA PHE A 201 8.43 -10.17 -2.51
C PHE A 201 7.65 -9.12 -1.73
N ILE A 202 8.24 -7.93 -1.55
CA ILE A 202 7.62 -6.79 -0.87
C ILE A 202 7.94 -5.48 -1.60
N SER A 203 7.21 -4.41 -1.28
CA SER A 203 7.64 -3.05 -1.64
C SER A 203 9.02 -2.75 -1.06
N ILE A 204 9.89 -2.08 -1.82
CA ILE A 204 11.22 -1.64 -1.34
C ILE A 204 11.09 -0.74 -0.11
N GLY A 205 10.10 0.16 -0.10
CA GLY A 205 9.81 0.99 1.06
C GLY A 205 9.43 0.19 2.31
N SER A 206 9.18 -1.12 2.22
CA SER A 206 8.90 -2.01 3.36
C SER A 206 10.11 -2.84 3.81
N VAL A 207 11.23 -2.80 3.08
CA VAL A 207 12.47 -3.52 3.42
C VAL A 207 13.13 -2.85 4.62
N ASP A 208 13.57 -3.66 5.59
CA ASP A 208 14.39 -3.23 6.72
C ASP A 208 15.39 -4.33 7.10
N LYS A 209 16.09 -4.16 8.22
CA LYS A 209 17.13 -5.09 8.69
C LYS A 209 16.63 -6.50 9.05
N SER A 210 15.31 -6.74 9.15
CA SER A 210 14.77 -8.06 9.47
C SER A 210 14.78 -9.05 8.29
N VAL A 211 14.91 -8.55 7.06
CA VAL A 211 14.94 -9.39 5.85
C VAL A 211 16.06 -8.94 4.93
N LYS A 212 16.56 -9.87 4.11
CA LYS A 212 17.56 -9.56 3.09
C LYS A 212 16.90 -9.40 1.74
N ALA A 213 16.94 -8.21 1.17
CA ALA A 213 16.64 -8.00 -0.24
C ALA A 213 17.83 -8.50 -1.07
N ILE A 214 17.55 -9.31 -2.09
CA ILE A 214 18.56 -9.83 -3.02
C ILE A 214 18.47 -9.11 -4.36
N GLN A 215 19.55 -9.19 -5.13
CA GLN A 215 19.60 -8.71 -6.51
C GLN A 215 18.66 -9.52 -7.39
N PHE A 216 18.09 -8.83 -8.37
CA PHE A 216 17.34 -9.42 -9.47
C PHE A 216 18.06 -9.05 -10.75
N GLU A 217 18.40 -10.04 -11.58
CA GLU A 217 19.21 -9.81 -12.78
C GLU A 217 20.51 -9.03 -12.49
N LYS A 218 21.18 -9.39 -11.39
CA LYS A 218 22.42 -8.76 -10.89
C LYS A 218 22.28 -7.27 -10.57
N THR A 219 21.05 -6.78 -10.46
CA THR A 219 20.75 -5.37 -10.17
C THR A 219 20.12 -5.27 -8.78
N ASP A 220 20.65 -4.37 -7.97
CA ASP A 220 20.12 -4.10 -6.63
C ASP A 220 18.75 -3.39 -6.70
N PRO A 221 17.79 -3.74 -5.82
CA PRO A 221 16.50 -3.06 -5.73
C PRO A 221 16.65 -1.70 -5.04
N THR A 222 17.20 -0.71 -5.74
CA THR A 222 17.39 0.67 -5.25
C THR A 222 16.56 1.67 -6.05
N SER A 223 16.23 2.80 -5.42
CA SER A 223 15.50 3.89 -6.08
C SER A 223 16.20 4.38 -7.35
N ASP A 224 17.54 4.50 -7.30
CA ASP A 224 18.37 4.87 -8.46
C ASP A 224 18.27 3.88 -9.63
N ASN A 225 18.31 2.57 -9.35
CA ASN A 225 18.22 1.56 -10.39
C ASN A 225 16.81 1.47 -10.98
N ILE A 226 15.78 1.80 -10.21
CA ILE A 226 14.39 1.86 -10.68
C ILE A 226 14.18 3.08 -11.57
N ALA A 227 14.64 4.25 -11.14
CA ALA A 227 14.58 5.48 -11.95
C ALA A 227 15.29 5.29 -13.30
N LYS A 228 16.42 4.58 -13.32
CA LYS A 228 17.18 4.26 -14.54
C LYS A 228 16.64 3.08 -15.34
N HIS A 229 15.51 2.48 -14.95
CA HIS A 229 14.94 1.27 -15.57
C HIS A 229 15.85 0.03 -15.58
N SER A 230 16.97 0.03 -14.85
CA SER A 230 17.86 -1.13 -14.77
C SER A 230 17.28 -2.22 -13.87
N TYR A 231 16.50 -1.84 -12.84
CA TYR A 231 15.73 -2.76 -12.02
C TYR A 231 14.28 -2.89 -12.51
N GLN A 232 13.98 -4.00 -13.19
CA GLN A 232 12.74 -4.17 -13.96
C GLN A 232 11.51 -4.61 -13.13
N LEU A 233 11.68 -4.96 -11.86
CA LEU A 233 10.55 -5.28 -10.98
C LEU A 233 10.05 -3.98 -10.32
N SER A 234 9.43 -3.11 -11.10
CA SER A 234 8.89 -1.82 -10.65
C SER A 234 7.43 -1.64 -11.08
N ARG A 235 6.71 -0.77 -10.39
CA ARG A 235 5.27 -0.54 -10.62
C ARG A 235 4.83 0.86 -10.16
N PRO A 236 3.71 1.38 -10.69
CA PRO A 236 3.15 2.63 -10.22
C PRO A 236 2.39 2.46 -8.90
N PHE A 237 2.38 3.51 -8.10
CA PHE A 237 1.40 3.78 -7.06
C PHE A 237 0.43 4.83 -7.59
N LEU A 238 -0.85 4.49 -7.73
CA LEU A 238 -1.89 5.40 -8.21
C LEU A 238 -2.86 5.75 -7.09
N ILE A 239 -3.33 6.98 -7.12
CA ILE A 239 -4.42 7.50 -6.31
C ILE A 239 -5.64 7.66 -7.22
N LEU A 240 -6.79 7.22 -6.73
CA LEU A 240 -8.04 7.16 -7.46
C LEU A 240 -9.14 7.88 -6.69
N HIS A 241 -9.94 8.67 -7.39
CA HIS A 241 -11.07 9.39 -6.82
C HIS A 241 -12.13 9.70 -7.88
N TYR A 242 -13.33 10.03 -7.44
CA TYR A 242 -14.41 10.56 -8.29
C TYR A 242 -14.49 12.07 -8.13
N THR A 243 -14.21 12.83 -9.19
CA THR A 243 -14.25 14.31 -9.14
C THR A 243 -15.63 14.84 -8.78
N ASP A 244 -16.70 14.15 -9.20
CA ASP A 244 -18.10 14.50 -8.94
C ASP A 244 -18.58 14.13 -7.52
N LYS A 245 -17.80 13.35 -6.76
CA LYS A 245 -18.19 12.88 -5.42
C LYS A 245 -17.27 13.34 -4.29
N ALA A 246 -16.07 13.80 -4.62
CA ALA A 246 -15.13 14.30 -3.62
C ALA A 246 -15.58 15.67 -3.12
N ASP A 247 -15.83 15.76 -1.81
CA ASP A 247 -16.14 17.01 -1.11
C ASP A 247 -14.92 17.94 -1.06
N GLU A 248 -15.12 19.16 -0.54
CA GLU A 248 -14.07 20.18 -0.51
C GLU A 248 -12.82 19.71 0.25
N GLN A 249 -13.00 19.05 1.39
CA GLN A 249 -11.91 18.52 2.21
C GLN A 249 -11.12 17.43 1.46
N THR A 250 -11.82 16.51 0.79
CA THR A 250 -11.20 15.46 -0.03
C THR A 250 -10.40 16.06 -1.18
N GLN A 251 -10.94 17.09 -1.86
CA GLN A 251 -10.25 17.78 -2.95
C GLN A 251 -8.98 18.50 -2.46
N GLN A 252 -9.03 19.13 -1.27
CA GLN A 252 -7.86 19.77 -0.66
C GLN A 252 -6.76 18.74 -0.32
N PHE A 253 -7.13 17.56 0.20
CA PHE A 253 -6.17 16.50 0.45
C PHE A 253 -5.57 15.95 -0.85
N ILE A 254 -6.38 15.75 -1.91
CA ILE A 254 -5.90 15.36 -3.24
C ILE A 254 -4.89 16.39 -3.78
N ALA A 255 -5.17 17.69 -3.63
CA ALA A 255 -4.25 18.74 -4.02
C ALA A 255 -2.95 18.72 -3.20
N PHE A 256 -3.04 18.45 -1.89
CA PHE A 256 -1.85 18.26 -1.05
C PHE A 256 -0.98 17.10 -1.51
N LEU A 257 -1.55 15.96 -1.91
CA LEU A 257 -0.80 14.81 -2.43
C LEU A 257 0.04 15.15 -3.68
N GLN A 258 -0.34 16.19 -4.41
CA GLN A 258 0.38 16.69 -5.60
C GLN A 258 1.33 17.86 -5.29
N SER A 259 1.35 18.35 -4.05
CA SER A 259 2.17 19.48 -3.62
C SER A 259 3.65 19.14 -3.53
N ASP A 260 4.53 20.15 -3.61
CA ASP A 260 5.97 19.94 -3.43
C ASP A 260 6.34 19.42 -2.03
N ARG A 261 5.49 19.67 -1.02
CA ARG A 261 5.68 19.10 0.31
C ARG A 261 5.50 17.58 0.28
N ALA A 262 4.43 17.09 -0.35
CA ALA A 262 4.19 15.66 -0.51
C ALA A 262 5.29 14.99 -1.34
N LYS A 263 5.69 15.59 -2.48
CA LYS A 263 6.79 15.09 -3.32
C LYS A 263 8.10 14.92 -2.55
N LYS A 264 8.47 15.90 -1.72
CA LYS A 264 9.68 15.81 -0.86
C LYS A 264 9.61 14.62 0.10
N LEU A 265 8.46 14.41 0.76
CA LEU A 265 8.27 13.27 1.67
C LEU A 265 8.31 11.93 0.94
N ILE A 266 7.72 11.84 -0.26
CA ILE A 266 7.77 10.63 -1.10
C ILE A 266 9.23 10.22 -1.37
N VAL A 267 10.07 11.16 -1.78
CA VAL A 267 11.50 10.92 -2.02
C VAL A 267 12.26 10.59 -0.74
N GLU A 268 12.01 11.33 0.35
CA GLU A 268 12.66 11.09 1.66
C GLU A 268 12.41 9.68 2.20
N TYR A 269 11.23 9.11 1.91
CA TYR A 269 10.87 7.74 2.30
C TYR A 269 11.27 6.67 1.26
N GLY A 270 12.05 7.04 0.24
CA GLY A 270 12.71 6.13 -0.69
C GLY A 270 11.88 5.74 -1.93
N TYR A 271 10.77 6.42 -2.18
CA TYR A 271 9.96 6.21 -3.37
C TYR A 271 10.41 7.10 -4.53
N ILE A 272 10.18 6.67 -5.76
CA ILE A 272 10.64 7.37 -6.96
C ILE A 272 9.53 8.30 -7.47
N MET A 273 9.85 9.52 -7.87
CA MET A 273 8.86 10.41 -8.47
C MET A 273 8.51 9.96 -9.89
N PRO A 274 7.26 10.11 -10.36
CA PRO A 274 6.89 9.75 -11.73
C PRO A 274 7.76 10.43 -12.80
N SER A 275 8.17 11.68 -12.56
CA SER A 275 9.05 12.45 -13.46
C SER A 275 10.45 11.88 -13.63
N ASP A 276 10.89 11.01 -12.72
CA ASP A 276 12.25 10.44 -12.72
C ASP A 276 12.31 9.11 -13.47
N VAL A 277 11.18 8.63 -13.99
CA VAL A 277 10.99 7.34 -14.66
C VAL A 277 10.54 7.54 -16.12
N GLU A 278 10.38 8.78 -16.59
CA GLU A 278 10.06 9.14 -17.99
C GLU A 278 11.28 9.07 -18.93
#